data_AF-A0A6N8I0P2-F1
#
_entry.id   AF-A0A6N8I0P2-F1
#
_cell.length_a   1.000
_cell.length_b   1.000
_cell.length_c   1.000
_cell.angle_alpha   90.00
_cell.angle_beta   90.00
_cell.angle_gamma   90.00
#
_symmetry.space_group_name_H-M   'P 1'
#
loop_
_entity.id
_entity.type
_entity.pdbx_description
1 polymer ?
#
loop_
_entity_poly.entity_id
_entity_poly.type
_entity_poly.pdbx_seq_one_letter_code
_entity_poly.pdbx_strand_id
1 'polypeptide(L)'
;MDLELSGGDFLTGENGRPESVSGKEELFQRATIRLTVPLGSFSCDPSLGSRLHTLKSGTPFPDEKAFSMAQEALRGMPQLTVTGAAVSQADPPTVTVTLDYGGESREVEVKL
;
A
#
# COMPACT_ATOMS: atom_id res chain seq x y z
N MET A 1 -0.90 -13.62 -10.87
CA MET A 1 -0.43 -12.86 -12.04
C MET A 1 -1.39 -11.71 -12.21
N ASP A 2 -0.84 -10.51 -12.36
CA ASP A 2 -1.58 -9.25 -12.55
C ASP A 2 -0.93 -8.47 -13.72
N LEU A 3 -1.48 -7.33 -14.08
CA LEU A 3 -0.83 -6.38 -14.98
C LEU A 3 -0.01 -5.38 -14.17
N GLU A 4 1.20 -5.09 -14.64
CA GLU A 4 2.09 -4.16 -13.95
C GLU A 4 1.52 -2.73 -14.02
N LEU A 5 1.56 -2.04 -12.88
CA LEU A 5 1.08 -0.67 -12.74
C LEU A 5 2.24 0.30 -12.54
N SER A 6 2.16 1.45 -13.21
CA SER A 6 3.09 2.56 -13.03
C SER A 6 2.34 3.89 -13.14
N GLY A 7 2.53 4.78 -12.17
CA GLY A 7 1.91 6.11 -12.20
C GLY A 7 0.37 6.13 -12.20
N GLY A 8 -0.28 5.03 -11.77
CA GLY A 8 -1.74 4.91 -11.76
C GLY A 8 -2.34 4.35 -13.06
N ASP A 9 -1.52 3.90 -14.00
CA ASP A 9 -1.96 3.22 -15.24
C ASP A 9 -1.14 1.94 -15.47
N PHE A 10 -1.47 1.17 -16.49
CA PHE A 10 -0.72 -0.01 -16.88
C PHE A 10 0.64 0.36 -17.47
N LEU A 11 1.70 -0.30 -16.99
CA LEU A 11 2.99 -0.25 -17.65
C LEU A 11 2.88 -0.98 -18.99
N THR A 12 3.21 -0.30 -20.08
CA THR A 12 3.22 -0.88 -21.44
C THR A 12 4.64 -1.18 -21.90
N GLY A 13 4.85 -2.38 -22.42
CA GLY A 13 6.13 -2.73 -23.06
C GLY A 13 6.28 -2.08 -24.43
N GLU A 14 7.41 -2.35 -25.10
CA GLU A 14 7.76 -1.76 -26.41
C GLU A 14 6.72 -2.05 -27.52
N ASN A 15 5.95 -3.12 -27.36
CA ASN A 15 4.89 -3.51 -28.29
C ASN A 15 3.53 -2.81 -28.04
N GLY A 16 3.48 -1.88 -27.08
CA GLY A 16 2.29 -1.14 -26.69
C GLY A 16 1.25 -1.95 -25.91
N ARG A 17 1.59 -3.14 -25.42
CA ARG A 17 0.70 -3.98 -24.58
C ARG A 17 1.09 -3.86 -23.10
N PRO A 18 0.10 -3.97 -22.18
CA PRO A 18 0.38 -4.08 -20.75
C PRO A 18 1.34 -5.22 -20.44
N GLU A 19 2.33 -4.96 -19.61
CA GLU A 19 3.23 -5.98 -19.08
C GLU A 19 2.58 -6.72 -17.91
N SER A 20 2.99 -7.96 -17.70
CA SER A 20 2.49 -8.78 -16.60
C SER A 20 3.44 -8.78 -15.43
N VAL A 21 2.90 -8.65 -14.22
CA VAL A 21 3.64 -8.82 -12.97
C VAL A 21 3.21 -10.11 -12.28
N SER A 22 4.16 -10.80 -11.64
CA SER A 22 3.89 -12.06 -10.95
C SER A 22 4.76 -12.26 -9.72
N GLY A 23 4.35 -13.20 -8.85
CA GLY A 23 5.14 -13.59 -7.69
C GLY A 23 5.26 -12.47 -6.67
N LYS A 24 6.50 -12.19 -6.24
CA LYS A 24 6.80 -11.19 -5.21
C LYS A 24 6.39 -9.77 -5.64
N GLU A 25 6.69 -9.39 -6.88
CA GLU A 25 6.38 -8.04 -7.37
C GLU A 25 4.86 -7.80 -7.44
N GLU A 26 4.10 -8.83 -7.82
CA GLU A 26 2.63 -8.80 -7.80
C GLU A 26 2.10 -8.59 -6.37
N LEU A 27 2.72 -9.24 -5.37
CA LEU A 27 2.33 -9.07 -3.97
C LEU A 27 2.58 -7.63 -3.50
N PHE A 28 3.74 -7.05 -3.80
CA PHE A 28 4.02 -5.67 -3.43
C PHE A 28 3.09 -4.68 -4.14
N GLN A 29 2.80 -4.88 -5.43
CA GLN A 29 1.82 -4.05 -6.14
C GLN A 29 0.44 -4.11 -5.47
N ARG A 30 -0.05 -5.32 -5.15
CA ARG A 30 -1.34 -5.50 -4.48
C ARG A 30 -1.38 -4.86 -3.08
N ALA A 31 -0.27 -4.91 -2.36
CA ALA A 31 -0.14 -4.24 -1.06
C ALA A 31 -0.20 -2.71 -1.22
N THR A 32 0.53 -2.15 -2.20
CA THR A 32 0.50 -0.72 -2.51
C THR A 32 -0.92 -0.25 -2.82
N ILE A 33 -1.68 -1.01 -3.63
CA ILE A 33 -3.09 -0.70 -3.93
C ILE A 33 -3.92 -0.68 -2.64
N ARG A 34 -3.84 -1.73 -1.82
CA ARG A 34 -4.60 -1.82 -0.55
C ARG A 34 -4.22 -0.73 0.44
N LEU A 35 -2.96 -0.30 0.49
CA LEU A 35 -2.53 0.77 1.38
C LEU A 35 -2.98 2.15 0.89
N THR A 36 -3.01 2.37 -0.42
CA THR A 36 -3.29 3.68 -1.03
C THR A 36 -4.78 3.96 -1.18
N VAL A 37 -5.59 2.95 -1.54
CA VAL A 37 -7.02 3.15 -1.76
C VAL A 37 -7.72 3.42 -0.43
N PRO A 38 -8.56 4.47 -0.31
CA PRO A 38 -9.37 4.68 0.89
C PRO A 38 -10.33 3.51 1.13
N LEU A 39 -10.33 2.95 2.33
CA LEU A 39 -11.23 1.85 2.69
C LEU A 39 -12.70 2.21 2.40
N GLY A 40 -13.38 1.35 1.64
CA GLY A 40 -14.79 1.51 1.27
C GLY A 40 -15.04 2.39 0.03
N SER A 41 -14.00 2.99 -0.58
CA SER A 41 -14.19 3.82 -1.79
C SER A 41 -14.39 3.00 -3.06
N PHE A 42 -13.94 1.75 -3.07
CA PHE A 42 -14.05 0.88 -4.24
C PHE A 42 -15.35 0.08 -4.23
N SER A 43 -16.32 0.45 -5.06
CA SER A 43 -17.67 -0.13 -5.02
C SER A 43 -17.72 -1.63 -5.32
N CYS A 44 -16.78 -2.17 -6.11
CA CYS A 44 -16.74 -3.60 -6.44
C CYS A 44 -16.21 -4.47 -5.29
N ASP A 45 -15.39 -3.90 -4.40
CA ASP A 45 -14.91 -4.55 -3.19
C ASP A 45 -14.75 -3.51 -2.06
N PRO A 46 -15.79 -3.29 -1.24
CA PRO A 46 -15.73 -2.31 -0.15
C PRO A 46 -14.72 -2.65 0.96
N SER A 47 -14.23 -3.89 1.00
CA SER A 47 -13.22 -4.32 1.97
C SER A 47 -11.79 -3.99 1.53
N LEU A 48 -11.62 -3.55 0.27
CA LEU A 48 -10.34 -3.10 -0.26
C LEU A 48 -10.02 -1.70 0.25
N GLY A 49 -8.74 -1.50 0.59
CA GLY A 49 -8.20 -0.21 0.97
C GLY A 49 -7.74 -0.14 2.42
N SER A 50 -7.30 1.04 2.82
CA SER A 50 -6.80 1.34 4.16
C SER A 50 -7.50 2.56 4.76
N ARG A 51 -7.39 2.65 6.09
CA ARG A 51 -7.83 3.83 6.85
C ARG A 51 -6.72 4.88 6.99
N LEU A 52 -5.58 4.73 6.31
CA LEU A 52 -4.43 5.65 6.44
C LEU A 52 -4.82 7.09 6.13
N HIS A 53 -5.66 7.32 5.11
CA HIS A 53 -6.23 8.65 4.76
C HIS A 53 -6.99 9.36 5.90
N THR A 54 -7.30 8.67 7.01
CA THR A 54 -7.94 9.26 8.19
C THR A 54 -6.94 9.80 9.22
N LEU A 55 -5.64 9.57 9.03
CA LEU A 55 -4.58 10.15 9.85
C LEU A 55 -4.51 11.65 9.62
N LYS A 56 -4.63 12.42 10.70
CA LYS A 56 -4.58 13.89 10.67
C LYS A 56 -3.44 14.39 11.54
N SER A 57 -2.97 15.60 11.27
CA SER A 57 -2.07 16.30 12.18
C SER A 57 -2.66 16.37 13.59
N GLY A 58 -1.85 16.05 14.60
CA GLY A 58 -2.29 15.95 16.00
C GLY A 58 -2.90 14.61 16.40
N THR A 59 -2.93 13.60 15.52
CA THR A 59 -3.25 12.22 15.90
C THR A 59 -2.24 11.75 16.95
N PRO A 60 -2.68 11.32 18.16
CA PRO A 60 -1.79 10.74 19.15
C PRO A 60 -1.19 9.43 18.60
N PHE A 61 0.11 9.21 18.82
CA PHE A 61 0.79 7.97 18.42
C PHE A 61 0.57 7.67 16.92
N PRO A 62 0.93 8.61 16.01
CA PRO A 62 0.57 8.52 14.61
C PRO A 62 1.22 7.30 13.94
N ASP A 63 2.45 6.97 14.30
CA ASP A 63 3.20 5.83 13.79
C ASP A 63 2.57 4.50 14.22
N GLU A 64 2.23 4.33 15.50
CA GLU A 64 1.57 3.12 15.99
C GLU A 64 0.17 2.94 15.35
N LYS A 65 -0.55 4.05 15.14
CA LYS A 65 -1.87 4.00 14.49
C LYS A 65 -1.75 3.67 13.01
N ALA A 66 -0.79 4.26 12.30
CA ALA A 66 -0.48 3.93 10.91
C ALA A 66 -0.10 2.45 10.76
N PHE A 67 0.74 1.94 11.67
CA PHE A 67 1.14 0.54 11.71
C PHE A 67 -0.07 -0.39 11.85
N SER A 68 -0.96 -0.13 12.82
CA SER A 68 -2.17 -0.92 13.02
C SER A 68 -3.12 -0.86 11.81
N MET A 69 -3.27 0.31 11.19
CA MET A 69 -4.10 0.49 9.98
C MET A 69 -3.53 -0.26 8.77
N ALA A 70 -2.19 -0.26 8.61
CA ALA A 70 -1.52 -1.01 7.56
C ALA A 70 -1.69 -2.53 7.76
N GLN A 71 -1.54 -3.02 9.00
CA GLN A 71 -1.79 -4.43 9.33
C GLN A 71 -3.22 -4.85 9.00
N GLU A 72 -4.21 -4.00 9.31
CA GLU A 72 -5.61 -4.25 8.97
C GLU A 72 -5.81 -4.35 7.45
N ALA A 73 -5.29 -3.39 6.69
CA ALA A 73 -5.44 -3.33 5.23
C ALA A 73 -4.84 -4.56 4.53
N LEU A 74 -3.73 -5.08 5.08
CA LEU A 74 -2.99 -6.23 4.54
C LEU A 74 -3.35 -7.56 5.18
N ARG A 75 -4.35 -7.63 6.07
CA ARG A 75 -4.79 -8.89 6.73
C ARG A 75 -5.12 -10.01 5.75
N GLY A 76 -5.57 -9.68 4.54
CA GLY A 76 -5.86 -10.65 3.47
C GLY A 76 -4.64 -11.12 2.68
N MET A 77 -3.43 -10.70 3.03
CA MET A 77 -2.17 -10.97 2.32
C MET A 77 -1.14 -11.60 3.27
N PRO A 78 -1.33 -12.87 3.69
CA PRO A 78 -0.48 -13.51 4.70
C PRO A 78 0.99 -13.69 4.29
N GLN A 79 1.31 -13.48 3.01
CA GLN A 79 2.68 -13.52 2.50
C GLN A 79 3.50 -12.29 2.87
N LEU A 80 2.84 -11.18 3.26
CA LEU A 80 3.48 -9.93 3.63
C LEU A 80 3.25 -9.63 5.11
N THR A 81 4.31 -9.22 5.79
CA THR A 81 4.25 -8.78 7.18
C THR A 81 4.54 -7.29 7.25
N VAL A 82 3.67 -6.51 7.89
CA VAL A 82 3.99 -5.11 8.22
C VAL A 82 4.96 -5.12 9.40
N THR A 83 6.15 -4.57 9.21
CA THR A 83 7.22 -4.52 10.22
C THR A 83 7.45 -3.13 10.79
N GLY A 84 6.91 -2.09 10.13
CA GLY A 84 6.96 -0.72 10.62
C GLY A 84 6.03 0.21 9.86
N ALA A 85 5.75 1.36 10.45
CA ALA A 85 5.14 2.50 9.78
C ALA A 85 5.67 3.79 10.40
N ALA A 86 5.96 4.79 9.56
CA ALA A 86 6.41 6.10 10.00
C ALA A 86 5.61 7.19 9.28
N VAL A 87 5.07 8.15 10.03
CA VAL A 87 4.29 9.26 9.49
C VAL A 87 5.18 10.50 9.36
N SER A 88 5.29 11.02 8.14
CA SER A 88 5.91 12.30 7.85
C SER A 88 4.85 13.40 7.80
N GLN A 89 5.06 14.47 8.56
CA GLN A 89 4.22 15.69 8.52
C GLN A 89 4.76 16.71 7.50
N ALA A 90 5.45 16.25 6.45
CA ALA A 90 5.79 17.09 5.31
C ALA A 90 4.52 17.63 4.60
N ASP A 91 4.70 18.53 3.64
CA ASP A 91 3.60 19.02 2.80
C ASP A 91 3.80 18.48 1.36
N PRO A 92 3.00 17.49 0.91
CA PRO A 92 1.89 16.85 1.62
C PRO A 92 2.34 15.80 2.66
N PRO A 93 1.50 15.48 3.66
CA PRO A 93 1.81 14.47 4.65
C PRO A 93 1.84 13.06 4.03
N THR A 94 2.75 12.22 4.50
CA THR A 94 2.93 10.85 3.99
C THR A 94 3.07 9.83 5.11
N VAL A 95 2.80 8.57 4.78
CA VAL A 95 3.08 7.40 5.61
C VAL A 95 3.99 6.46 4.84
N THR A 96 5.14 6.15 5.41
CA THR A 96 6.02 5.09 4.90
C THR A 96 5.74 3.82 5.68
N VAL A 97 5.27 2.78 5.00
CA VAL A 97 4.99 1.45 5.58
C VAL A 97 6.10 0.49 5.16
N THR A 98 6.72 -0.18 6.14
CA THR A 98 7.74 -1.21 5.89
C THR A 98 7.07 -2.58 5.84
N LEU A 99 7.28 -3.30 4.74
CA LEU A 99 6.74 -4.63 4.47
C LEU A 99 7.87 -5.63 4.35
N ASP A 100 7.73 -6.78 5.00
CA ASP A 100 8.62 -7.94 4.84
C ASP A 100 7.96 -9.02 3.97
N TYR A 101 8.73 -9.55 3.02
CA TYR A 101 8.43 -10.75 2.27
C TYR A 101 9.58 -11.75 2.42
N GLY A 102 9.44 -12.72 3.33
CA GLY A 102 10.42 -13.81 3.47
C GLY A 102 11.83 -13.32 3.84
N GLY A 103 11.94 -12.26 4.65
CA GLY A 103 13.21 -11.65 5.05
C GLY A 103 13.68 -10.50 4.17
N GLU A 104 12.96 -10.18 3.09
CA GLU A 104 13.21 -8.99 2.28
C GLU A 104 12.27 -7.86 2.66
N SER A 105 12.83 -6.75 3.15
CA SER A 105 12.10 -5.55 3.48
C SER A 105 11.96 -4.60 2.28
N ARG A 106 10.75 -4.05 2.08
CA ARG A 106 10.46 -2.98 1.12
C ARG A 106 9.57 -1.92 1.76
N GLU A 107 9.83 -0.66 1.43
CA GLU A 107 9.01 0.46 1.87
C GLU A 107 7.96 0.81 0.81
N VAL A 108 6.76 1.16 1.28
CA VAL A 108 5.66 1.69 0.48
C VAL A 108 5.27 3.04 1.04
N GLU A 109 5.37 4.08 0.23
CA GLU A 109 4.93 5.43 0.58
C GLU A 109 3.46 5.63 0.19
N VAL A 110 2.67 6.16 1.12
CA VAL A 110 1.27 6.53 0.94
C VAL A 110 1.11 8.02 1.24
N LYS A 111 0.50 8.76 0.30
CA LYS A 111 0.15 10.17 0.51
C LYS A 111 -1.19 10.25 1.25
N LEU A 112 -1.28 11.11 2.26
CA LEU A 112 -2.46 11.29 3.11
C LEU A 112 -3.41 12.36 2.56
#